data_AF-A0A952ZYC1-F1
#
_entry.id   AF-A0A952ZYC1-F1
#
_cell.length_a   1.000
_cell.length_b   1.000
_cell.length_c   1.000
_cell.angle_alpha   90.00
_cell.angle_beta   90.00
_cell.angle_gamma   90.00
#
_symmetry.space_group_name_H-M   'P 1'
#
loop_
_entity.id
_entity.type
_entity.pdbx_description
1 polymer ?
#
loop_
_entity_poly.entity_id
_entity_poly.type
_entity_poly.pdbx_seq_one_letter_code
_entity_poly.pdbx_strand_id
1 'polypeptide(L)'
;MKKILFGIILLTLLSWGVWAVLRPKVPGAEVPQEEAQFKTYTDPQGAFSFTYPAAFSVSGREGSTVAKVTVPRSHMPQTNFSEASLEIVRSGPGTDASCKGTATSTDAAAGNRYETTMVKKLYAGDCYAFTSLIHYTNIQNYDPHQGITEFDKAKIESELGGIVQSFRSLVNSD
;
A
#
# COMPACT_ATOMS: atom_id res chain seq x y z
N MET A 1 -30.53 45.59 33.10
CA MET A 1 -29.73 45.61 31.85
C MET A 1 -29.25 44.22 31.40
N LYS A 2 -30.02 43.14 31.62
CA LYS A 2 -29.63 41.75 31.27
C LYS A 2 -30.42 41.13 30.11
N LYS A 3 -31.46 41.81 29.61
CA LYS A 3 -32.38 41.26 28.58
C LYS A 3 -32.00 41.60 27.14
N ILE A 4 -31.03 42.49 26.93
CA ILE A 4 -30.63 42.93 25.57
C ILE A 4 -29.50 42.06 25.00
N LEU A 5 -28.73 41.36 25.84
CA LEU A 5 -27.56 40.58 25.40
C LEU A 5 -27.93 39.21 24.77
N PHE A 6 -29.11 38.66 25.05
CA PHE A 6 -29.53 37.34 24.54
C PHE A 6 -30.05 37.36 23.09
N GLY A 7 -30.51 38.52 22.60
CA GLY A 7 -31.03 38.64 21.22
C GLY A 7 -29.94 38.66 20.15
N ILE A 8 -28.73 39.13 20.48
CA ILE A 8 -27.64 39.31 19.51
C ILE A 8 -26.95 37.97 19.18
N ILE A 9 -26.87 37.03 20.13
CA ILE A 9 -26.25 35.70 19.94
C ILE A 9 -27.10 34.78 19.04
N LEU A 10 -28.44 34.95 19.03
CA LEU A 10 -29.32 34.15 18.19
C LEU A 10 -29.26 34.56 16.70
N LEU A 11 -28.99 35.83 16.42
CA LEU A 11 -28.87 36.36 15.06
C LEU A 11 -27.56 35.97 14.36
N THR A 12 -26.46 35.75 15.09
CA THR A 12 -25.18 35.31 14.52
C THR A 12 -25.13 33.81 14.22
N LEU A 13 -25.88 32.99 14.96
CA LEU A 13 -26.00 31.55 14.69
C LEU A 13 -26.88 31.25 13.46
N LEU A 14 -27.93 32.05 13.24
CA LEU A 14 -28.78 31.92 12.05
C LEU A 14 -28.05 32.33 10.76
N SER A 15 -27.17 33.35 10.81
CA SER A 15 -26.40 33.76 9.63
C SER A 15 -25.33 32.73 9.22
N TRP A 16 -24.69 32.04 10.18
CA TRP A 16 -23.76 30.94 9.88
C TRP A 16 -24.47 29.71 9.28
N GLY A 17 -25.66 29.37 9.78
CA GLY A 17 -26.44 28.24 9.25
C GLY A 17 -26.86 28.44 7.79
N VAL A 18 -27.31 29.64 7.43
CA VAL A 18 -27.76 29.94 6.05
C VAL A 18 -26.59 29.94 5.06
N TRP A 19 -25.40 30.42 5.46
CA TRP A 19 -24.23 30.43 4.58
C TRP A 19 -23.65 29.03 4.32
N ALA A 20 -23.81 28.08 5.25
CA ALA A 20 -23.42 26.68 5.05
C ALA A 20 -24.37 25.94 4.08
N VAL A 21 -25.67 26.29 4.09
CA VAL A 21 -26.70 25.64 3.25
C VAL A 21 -26.70 26.16 1.81
N LEU A 22 -26.32 27.43 1.59
CA LEU A 22 -26.33 28.05 0.27
C LEU A 22 -25.00 28.04 -0.47
N ARG A 23 -24.01 27.23 -0.05
CA ARG A 23 -22.81 27.06 -0.88
C ARG A 23 -23.23 26.40 -2.19
N PRO A 24 -23.11 27.09 -3.36
CA PRO A 24 -23.29 26.41 -4.62
C PRO A 24 -22.32 25.24 -4.63
N LYS A 25 -22.85 24.03 -4.85
CA LYS A 25 -22.05 22.82 -4.99
C LYS A 25 -21.16 23.06 -6.20
N VAL A 26 -19.95 23.59 -5.98
CA VAL A 26 -18.95 23.73 -7.03
C VAL A 26 -18.82 22.33 -7.61
N PRO A 27 -19.16 22.11 -8.88
CA PRO A 27 -18.96 20.81 -9.50
C PRO A 27 -17.48 20.50 -9.32
N GLY A 28 -17.19 19.58 -8.41
CA GLY A 28 -15.83 19.11 -8.23
C GLY A 28 -15.42 18.59 -9.58
N ALA A 29 -14.38 19.17 -10.17
CA ALA A 29 -13.77 18.56 -11.34
C ALA A 29 -13.41 17.15 -10.90
N GLU A 30 -14.17 16.16 -11.36
CA GLU A 30 -13.84 14.76 -11.19
C GLU A 30 -12.53 14.57 -11.93
N VAL A 31 -11.42 14.60 -11.19
CA VAL A 31 -10.14 14.13 -11.72
C VAL A 31 -10.42 12.68 -12.12
N PRO A 32 -10.29 12.31 -13.40
CA PRO A 32 -10.53 10.94 -13.82
C PRO A 32 -9.72 10.02 -12.93
N GLN A 33 -10.39 9.25 -12.08
CA GLN A 33 -9.71 8.20 -11.33
C GLN A 33 -9.33 7.18 -12.39
N GLU A 34 -8.06 7.16 -12.76
CA GLU A 34 -7.50 6.10 -13.59
C GLU A 34 -7.78 4.79 -12.87
N GLU A 35 -8.75 4.03 -13.38
CA GLU A 35 -9.12 2.74 -12.81
C GLU A 35 -7.87 1.87 -12.79
N ALA A 36 -7.48 1.41 -11.60
CA ALA A 36 -6.29 0.60 -11.43
C ALA A 36 -6.43 -0.64 -12.32
N GLN A 37 -5.67 -0.69 -13.42
CA GLN A 37 -5.62 -1.86 -14.27
C GLN A 37 -4.84 -2.94 -13.53
N PHE A 38 -5.37 -4.16 -13.47
CA PHE A 38 -4.71 -5.30 -12.85
C PHE A 38 -4.22 -6.29 -13.91
N LYS A 39 -3.05 -6.88 -13.67
CA LYS A 39 -2.49 -8.00 -14.43
C LYS A 39 -2.47 -9.24 -13.56
N THR A 40 -2.37 -10.41 -14.18
CA THR A 40 -2.16 -11.69 -13.49
C THR A 40 -0.77 -12.21 -13.82
N TYR A 41 -0.01 -12.54 -12.78
CA TYR A 41 1.21 -13.33 -12.92
C TYR A 41 0.85 -14.79 -12.68
N THR A 42 1.34 -15.66 -13.58
CA THR A 42 1.28 -17.11 -13.42
C THR A 42 2.71 -17.62 -13.44
N ASP A 43 3.06 -18.40 -12.43
CA ASP A 43 4.38 -19.02 -12.35
C ASP A 43 4.66 -19.87 -13.60
N PRO A 44 5.85 -19.80 -14.23
CA PRO A 44 6.17 -20.59 -15.42
C PRO A 44 6.05 -22.11 -15.24
N GLN A 45 6.14 -22.62 -14.01
CA GLN A 45 5.96 -24.05 -13.71
C GLN A 45 4.48 -24.40 -13.42
N GLY A 46 3.58 -23.42 -13.52
CA GLY A 46 2.16 -23.58 -13.22
C GLY A 46 1.88 -23.86 -11.75
N ALA A 47 2.78 -23.50 -10.83
CA ALA A 47 2.60 -23.83 -9.41
C ALA A 47 1.62 -22.88 -8.69
N PHE A 48 1.57 -21.62 -9.09
CA PHE A 48 0.75 -20.60 -8.45
C PHE A 48 0.45 -19.43 -9.39
N SER A 49 -0.46 -18.55 -8.97
CA SER A 49 -0.71 -17.27 -9.61
C SER A 49 -1.16 -16.20 -8.61
N PHE A 50 -1.02 -14.92 -8.98
CA PHE A 50 -1.50 -13.78 -8.20
C PHE A 50 -1.85 -12.61 -9.13
N THR A 51 -2.68 -11.67 -8.65
CA THR A 51 -2.99 -10.42 -9.34
C THR A 51 -2.15 -9.27 -8.79
N TYR A 52 -1.79 -8.32 -9.65
CA TYR A 52 -0.98 -7.15 -9.28
C TYR A 52 -1.34 -5.93 -10.16
N PRO A 53 -1.17 -4.69 -9.67
CA PRO A 53 -1.35 -3.48 -10.48
C PRO A 53 -0.45 -3.45 -11.72
N ALA A 54 -1.02 -3.05 -12.87
CA ALA A 54 -0.35 -3.06 -14.17
C ALA A 54 0.88 -2.14 -14.24
N ALA A 55 0.93 -1.13 -13.36
CA ALA A 55 2.04 -0.19 -13.18
C ALA A 55 3.25 -0.80 -12.46
N PHE A 56 3.10 -1.96 -11.82
CA PHE A 56 4.21 -2.65 -11.15
C PHE A 56 4.93 -3.59 -12.12
N SER A 57 6.20 -3.86 -11.84
CA SER A 57 6.97 -4.87 -12.55
C SER A 57 7.01 -6.16 -11.75
N VAL A 58 7.09 -7.30 -12.46
CA VAL A 58 7.22 -8.62 -11.85
C VAL A 58 8.36 -9.36 -12.53
N SER A 59 9.28 -9.90 -11.74
CA SER A 59 10.28 -10.87 -12.18
C SER A 59 9.96 -12.27 -11.65
N GLY A 60 10.39 -13.27 -12.40
CA GLY A 60 10.19 -14.68 -12.07
C GLY A 60 11.23 -15.22 -11.11
N ARG A 61 11.55 -16.51 -11.26
CA ARG A 61 12.43 -17.26 -10.36
C ARG A 61 13.88 -16.77 -10.40
N GLU A 62 14.45 -16.53 -9.23
CA GLU A 62 15.86 -16.21 -9.02
C GLU A 62 16.30 -16.80 -7.66
N GLY A 63 17.19 -17.80 -7.68
CA GLY A 63 17.58 -18.52 -6.46
C GLY A 63 16.38 -19.18 -5.77
N SER A 64 16.15 -18.85 -4.49
CA SER A 64 14.99 -19.31 -3.71
C SER A 64 13.72 -18.49 -3.94
N THR A 65 13.83 -17.32 -4.57
CA THR A 65 12.70 -16.44 -4.86
C THR A 65 11.95 -16.98 -6.07
N VAL A 66 10.64 -17.20 -5.92
CA VAL A 66 9.78 -17.72 -6.99
C VAL A 66 9.09 -16.64 -7.81
N ALA A 67 8.93 -15.46 -7.21
CA ALA A 67 8.53 -14.23 -7.89
C ALA A 67 8.93 -13.02 -7.05
N LYS A 68 9.21 -11.90 -7.71
CA LYS A 68 9.41 -10.61 -7.07
C LYS A 68 8.58 -9.54 -7.78
N VAL A 69 7.78 -8.80 -7.01
CA VAL A 69 7.05 -7.63 -7.50
C VAL A 69 7.78 -6.38 -7.05
N THR A 70 7.92 -5.39 -7.93
CA THR A 70 8.54 -4.10 -7.63
C THR A 70 7.57 -2.96 -7.91
N VAL A 71 7.40 -2.09 -6.92
CA VAL A 71 6.67 -0.83 -6.99
C VAL A 71 7.67 0.29 -7.24
N PRO A 72 7.68 0.90 -8.43
CA PRO A 72 8.68 1.89 -8.80
C PRO A 72 8.40 3.24 -8.13
N ARG A 73 9.44 4.07 -7.96
CA ARG A 73 9.33 5.46 -7.48
C ARG A 73 8.22 6.26 -8.16
N SER A 74 8.05 6.06 -9.46
CA SER A 74 7.05 6.78 -10.28
C SER A 74 5.60 6.53 -9.87
N HIS A 75 5.35 5.53 -9.01
CA HIS A 75 4.02 5.26 -8.45
C HIS A 75 3.56 6.32 -7.44
N MET A 76 4.51 6.99 -6.77
CA MET A 76 4.23 8.09 -5.83
C MET A 76 5.17 9.27 -6.11
N PRO A 77 5.00 9.94 -7.27
CA PRO A 77 5.86 11.05 -7.63
C PRO A 77 5.69 12.22 -6.66
N GLN A 78 6.72 13.06 -6.53
CA GLN A 78 6.72 14.21 -5.60
C GLN A 78 6.58 13.82 -4.12
N THR A 79 6.90 12.58 -3.77
CA THR A 79 7.00 12.13 -2.38
C THR A 79 8.42 11.68 -2.04
N ASN A 80 8.68 11.41 -0.76
CA ASN A 80 9.93 10.78 -0.29
C ASN A 80 9.99 9.26 -0.52
N PHE A 81 9.01 8.66 -1.20
CA PHE A 81 9.02 7.26 -1.60
C PHE A 81 10.18 6.98 -2.57
N SER A 82 10.90 5.88 -2.35
CA SER A 82 11.96 5.43 -3.26
C SER A 82 11.51 4.22 -4.06
N GLU A 83 11.24 3.11 -3.38
CA GLU A 83 10.70 1.91 -4.00
C GLU A 83 10.03 1.02 -2.94
N ALA A 84 9.23 0.07 -3.41
CA ALA A 84 8.86 -1.06 -2.58
C ALA A 84 8.99 -2.35 -3.39
N SER A 85 9.16 -3.47 -2.69
CA SER A 85 9.16 -4.78 -3.31
C SER A 85 8.40 -5.79 -2.47
N LEU A 86 7.92 -6.85 -3.12
CA LEU A 86 7.36 -8.04 -2.50
C LEU A 86 8.06 -9.26 -3.09
N GLU A 87 8.83 -9.94 -2.27
CA GLU A 87 9.49 -11.19 -2.64
C GLU A 87 8.67 -12.38 -2.14
N ILE A 88 8.46 -13.36 -3.01
CA ILE A 88 7.75 -14.59 -2.71
C ILE A 88 8.77 -15.71 -2.72
N VAL A 89 8.93 -16.40 -1.61
CA VAL A 89 9.87 -17.52 -1.43
C VAL A 89 9.08 -18.78 -1.07
N ARG A 90 9.29 -19.86 -1.81
CA ARG A 90 8.78 -21.19 -1.44
C ARG A 90 9.78 -21.83 -0.48
N SER A 91 9.35 -22.06 0.76
CA SER A 91 10.17 -22.71 1.80
C SER A 91 10.08 -24.25 1.76
N GLY A 92 9.24 -24.82 0.90
CA GLY A 92 9.02 -26.26 0.75
C GLY A 92 7.83 -26.76 1.58
N PRO A 93 7.69 -28.09 1.76
CA PRO A 93 6.59 -28.69 2.50
C PRO A 93 6.52 -28.16 3.95
N GLY A 94 5.31 -27.94 4.45
CA GLY A 94 5.12 -27.44 5.80
C GLY A 94 3.78 -27.84 6.41
N THR A 95 3.62 -27.54 7.69
CA THR A 95 2.34 -27.63 8.40
C THR A 95 1.83 -26.24 8.75
N ASP A 96 0.53 -26.11 9.02
CA ASP A 96 -0.08 -24.84 9.45
C ASP A 96 0.63 -24.20 10.65
N ALA A 97 1.12 -25.02 11.59
CA ALA A 97 1.83 -24.54 12.77
C ALA A 97 3.20 -23.92 12.41
N SER A 98 3.93 -24.53 11.47
CA SER A 98 5.24 -24.05 11.01
C SER A 98 5.16 -22.92 9.98
N CYS A 99 4.03 -22.81 9.28
CA CYS A 99 3.84 -21.93 8.15
C CYS A 99 2.78 -20.85 8.38
N LYS A 100 2.82 -20.26 9.57
CA LYS A 100 1.98 -19.12 9.93
C LYS A 100 2.78 -18.14 10.74
N GLY A 101 2.66 -16.86 10.41
CA GLY A 101 3.24 -15.80 11.20
C GLY A 101 3.42 -14.54 10.40
N THR A 102 3.51 -13.44 11.13
CA THR A 102 3.89 -12.14 10.60
C THR A 102 5.03 -11.61 11.44
N ALA A 103 6.08 -11.13 10.80
CA ALA A 103 7.19 -10.45 11.45
C ALA A 103 7.40 -9.10 10.76
N THR A 104 7.66 -8.07 11.55
CA THR A 104 8.00 -6.74 11.04
C THR A 104 9.36 -6.32 11.60
N SER A 105 10.15 -5.64 10.77
CA SER A 105 11.38 -4.99 11.20
C SER A 105 11.52 -3.64 10.52
N THR A 106 12.18 -2.72 11.21
CA THR A 106 12.51 -1.40 10.69
C THR A 106 14.01 -1.19 10.82
N ASP A 107 14.60 -0.58 9.80
CA ASP A 107 16.02 -0.23 9.76
C ASP A 107 16.20 1.18 9.16
N ALA A 108 17.37 1.78 9.39
CA ALA A 108 17.71 3.08 8.86
C ALA A 108 19.20 3.18 8.54
N ALA A 109 19.52 3.64 7.34
CA ALA A 109 20.91 3.81 6.90
C ALA A 109 21.05 5.01 5.96
N ALA A 110 22.06 5.85 6.20
CA ALA A 110 22.40 7.00 5.35
C ALA A 110 21.19 7.90 4.99
N GLY A 111 20.32 8.18 5.97
CA GLY A 111 19.13 9.02 5.75
C GLY A 111 17.95 8.29 5.11
N ASN A 112 18.07 7.00 4.81
CA ASN A 112 16.98 6.14 4.34
C ASN A 112 16.32 5.39 5.50
N ARG A 113 15.08 4.98 5.28
CA ARG A 113 14.29 4.09 6.12
C ARG A 113 13.90 2.86 5.31
N TYR A 114 13.94 1.72 5.97
CA TYR A 114 13.57 0.43 5.42
C TYR A 114 12.58 -0.22 6.35
N GLU A 115 11.43 -0.59 5.81
CA GLU A 115 10.41 -1.32 6.56
C GLU A 115 10.16 -2.65 5.90
N THR A 116 10.44 -3.72 6.63
CA THR A 116 10.27 -5.08 6.14
C THR A 116 9.13 -5.75 6.89
N THR A 117 8.20 -6.33 6.15
CA THR A 117 7.13 -7.18 6.70
C THR A 117 7.21 -8.53 6.01
N MET A 118 7.38 -9.60 6.79
CA MET A 118 7.35 -10.97 6.32
C MET A 118 6.06 -11.63 6.80
N VAL A 119 5.28 -12.19 5.87
CA VAL A 119 4.09 -13.00 6.15
C VAL A 119 4.34 -14.43 5.67
N LYS A 120 4.08 -15.43 6.50
CA LYS A 120 4.12 -16.85 6.12
C LYS A 120 2.73 -17.44 6.02
N LYS A 121 2.46 -18.20 4.96
CA LYS A 121 1.19 -18.89 4.73
C LYS A 121 1.39 -20.25 4.06
N LEU A 122 0.58 -21.23 4.48
CA LEU A 122 0.51 -22.53 3.86
C LEU A 122 -0.44 -22.50 2.64
N TYR A 123 0.01 -23.03 1.50
CA TYR A 123 -0.78 -23.19 0.30
C TYR A 123 -0.52 -24.57 -0.30
N ALA A 124 -1.57 -25.41 -0.40
CA ALA A 124 -1.47 -26.77 -0.95
C ALA A 124 -0.34 -27.62 -0.31
N GLY A 125 -0.16 -27.52 1.01
CA GLY A 125 0.88 -28.24 1.75
C GLY A 125 2.30 -27.65 1.66
N ASP A 126 2.51 -26.63 0.83
CA ASP A 126 3.76 -25.89 0.75
C ASP A 126 3.71 -24.59 1.55
N CYS A 127 4.84 -24.25 2.17
CA CYS A 127 5.01 -23.01 2.88
C CYS A 127 5.56 -21.91 1.98
N TYR A 128 4.89 -20.76 1.97
CA TYR A 128 5.32 -19.55 1.26
C TYR A 128 5.59 -18.43 2.24
N ALA A 129 6.71 -17.74 2.05
CA ALA A 129 7.05 -16.50 2.72
C ALA A 129 6.91 -15.33 1.74
N PHE A 130 6.18 -14.31 2.17
CA PHE A 130 5.91 -13.08 1.45
C PHE A 130 6.62 -11.94 2.19
N THR A 131 7.73 -11.46 1.66
CA THR A 131 8.55 -10.43 2.29
C THR A 131 8.38 -9.14 1.52
N SER A 132 7.64 -8.18 2.09
CA SER A 132 7.56 -6.83 1.56
C SER A 132 8.64 -5.95 2.16
N LEU A 133 9.35 -5.21 1.32
CA LEU A 133 10.29 -4.16 1.73
C LEU A 133 9.78 -2.82 1.20
N ILE A 134 9.59 -1.83 2.05
CA ILE A 134 9.29 -0.45 1.68
C ILE A 134 10.54 0.38 1.99
N HIS A 135 11.09 1.02 0.97
CA HIS A 135 12.25 1.90 1.07
C HIS A 135 11.85 3.34 0.75
N TYR A 136 12.15 4.25 1.68
CA TYR A 136 11.91 5.67 1.52
C TYR A 136 13.00 6.50 2.21
N THR A 137 13.18 7.74 1.77
CA THR A 137 14.12 8.67 2.40
C THR A 137 13.45 9.39 3.56
N ASN A 138 14.17 9.70 4.64
CA ASN A 138 13.62 10.54 5.73
C ASN A 138 13.19 11.90 5.16
N ILE A 139 11.92 12.29 5.38
CA ILE A 139 11.36 13.54 4.87
C ILE A 139 12.15 14.78 5.32
N GLN A 140 12.79 14.70 6.49
CA GLN A 140 13.63 15.78 7.05
C GLN A 140 14.92 16.05 6.24
N ASN A 141 15.27 15.16 5.30
CA ASN A 141 16.42 15.36 4.42
C ASN A 141 16.10 16.23 3.19
N TYR A 142 14.83 16.57 2.95
CA TYR A 142 14.41 17.39 1.82
C TYR A 142 14.24 18.85 2.23
N ASP A 143 14.58 19.76 1.31
CA ASP A 143 14.27 21.17 1.47
C ASP A 143 12.76 21.39 1.27
N PRO A 144 12.04 22.06 2.18
CA PRO A 144 10.61 22.32 2.04
C PRO A 144 10.20 23.01 0.72
N HIS A 145 11.11 23.77 0.09
CA HIS A 145 10.89 24.44 -1.18
C HIS A 145 10.89 23.49 -2.40
N GLN A 146 11.32 22.24 -2.23
CA GLN A 146 11.27 21.23 -3.29
C GLN A 146 9.87 20.66 -3.51
N GLY A 147 8.92 20.92 -2.60
CA GLY A 147 7.55 20.41 -2.70
C GLY A 147 7.43 18.90 -2.47
N ILE A 148 8.47 18.25 -1.95
CA ILE A 148 8.45 16.82 -1.61
C ILE A 148 7.62 16.61 -0.35
N THR A 149 6.63 15.72 -0.43
CA THR A 149 5.77 15.35 0.70
C THR A 149 6.07 13.95 1.22
N GLU A 150 5.54 13.62 2.39
CA GLU A 150 5.53 12.24 2.87
C GLU A 150 4.63 11.38 1.96
N PHE A 151 5.08 10.18 1.64
CA PHE A 151 4.32 9.24 0.82
C PHE A 151 3.18 8.57 1.60
N ASP A 152 2.16 8.10 0.88
CA ASP A 152 1.06 7.35 1.48
C ASP A 152 1.47 5.89 1.73
N LYS A 153 2.03 5.66 2.92
CA LYS A 153 2.44 4.32 3.34
C LYS A 153 1.30 3.30 3.34
N ALA A 154 0.13 3.69 3.83
CA ALA A 154 -1.02 2.79 3.94
C ALA A 154 -1.47 2.30 2.56
N LYS A 155 -1.39 3.16 1.54
CA LYS A 155 -1.65 2.77 0.15
C LYS A 155 -0.67 1.70 -0.34
N ILE A 156 0.65 1.87 -0.14
CA ILE A 156 1.65 0.86 -0.53
C ILE A 156 1.41 -0.46 0.19
N GLU A 157 1.20 -0.43 1.51
CA GLU A 157 0.93 -1.62 2.31
C GLU A 157 -0.34 -2.35 1.85
N SER A 158 -1.39 -1.60 1.52
CA SER A 158 -2.64 -2.15 1.00
C SER A 158 -2.46 -2.82 -0.36
N GLU A 159 -1.74 -2.18 -1.28
CA GLU A 159 -1.48 -2.73 -2.63
C GLU A 159 -0.64 -4.00 -2.57
N LEU A 160 0.44 -4.02 -1.77
CA LEU A 160 1.26 -5.22 -1.56
C LEU A 160 0.47 -6.32 -0.83
N GLY A 161 -0.31 -5.95 0.17
CA GLY A 161 -1.21 -6.88 0.88
C GLY A 161 -2.24 -7.51 -0.04
N GLY A 162 -2.78 -6.74 -0.99
CA GLY A 162 -3.70 -7.23 -2.03
C GLY A 162 -3.08 -8.32 -2.90
N ILE A 163 -1.79 -8.20 -3.24
CA ILE A 163 -1.05 -9.23 -3.99
C ILE A 163 -0.93 -10.52 -3.15
N VAL A 164 -0.60 -10.40 -1.86
CA VAL A 164 -0.50 -11.55 -0.94
C VAL A 164 -1.87 -12.23 -0.71
N GLN A 165 -2.96 -11.46 -0.79
CA GLN A 165 -4.32 -11.98 -0.66
C GLN A 165 -4.81 -12.67 -1.94
N SER A 166 -4.39 -12.21 -3.12
CA SER A 166 -4.78 -12.79 -4.41
C SER A 166 -3.96 -14.02 -4.82
N PHE A 167 -2.94 -14.36 -4.04
CA PHE A 167 -2.11 -15.54 -4.23
C PHE A 167 -2.94 -16.82 -4.10
N ARG A 168 -2.80 -17.70 -5.10
CA ARG A 168 -3.46 -19.01 -5.15
C ARG A 168 -2.51 -20.08 -5.68
N SER A 169 -2.50 -21.24 -5.02
CA SER A 169 -1.87 -22.45 -5.58
C SER A 169 -2.67 -22.93 -6.78
N LEU A 170 -1.97 -23.39 -7.80
CA LEU A 170 -2.55 -24.04 -8.98
C LEU A 170 -2.27 -25.54 -9.02
N VAL A 171 -1.42 -26.03 -8.12
CA VAL A 171 -1.19 -27.48 -7.97
C VAL A 171 -2.33 -28.04 -7.13
N ASN A 172 -3.04 -29.01 -7.69
CA ASN A 172 -4.00 -29.82 -6.94
C ASN A 172 -3.21 -30.65 -5.92
N SER A 173 -3.46 -30.41 -4.65
CA SER A 173 -3.04 -31.32 -3.59
C SER A 173 -4.01 -32.51 -3.60
N ASP A 174 -3.66 -33.56 -4.32
CA ASP A 174 -4.34 -34.87 -4.27
C ASP A 174 -4.23 -35.51 -2.88
#